data_AF-A0A1Y2A7W6-F1
#
_entry.id   AF-A0A1Y2A7W6-F1
#
_cell.length_a   1.000
_cell.length_b   1.000
_cell.length_c   1.000
_cell.angle_alpha   90.00
_cell.angle_beta   90.00
_cell.angle_gamma   90.00
#
_symmetry.space_group_name_H-M   'P 1'
#
loop_
_entity.id
_entity.type
_entity.pdbx_description
1 polymer ?
#
loop_
_entity_poly.entity_id
_entity_poly.type
_entity_poly.pdbx_seq_one_letter_code
_entity_poly.pdbx_strand_id
1 'polypeptide(L)'
;ISAIRDILDYYVRTSVITLALESPTLDDLLEKWTGIVKKGLPYVVAVDDKQNVIGYAYAGGFRDRQGYRHTVEISLFCHAEHTSKGIGPLLLQKGIAILREPTNYPEYIATPRSEDDKIRMVMACMSIDDTSWRNGLGLRDFYVKHGFEQVAHLKSVGHRFERWCVYLS
;
A
#
# COMPACT_ATOMS: atom_id res chain seq x y z
N ILE A 1 -2.73 16.23 3.13
CA ILE A 1 -3.35 15.39 2.08
C ILE A 1 -2.83 15.72 0.66
N SER A 2 -2.55 16.99 0.31
CA SER A 2 -1.92 17.34 -0.98
C SER A 2 -0.62 16.59 -1.26
N ALA A 3 0.32 16.56 -0.31
CA ALA A 3 1.60 15.86 -0.51
C ALA A 3 1.46 14.35 -0.76
N ILE A 4 0.41 13.71 -0.20
CA ILE A 4 0.09 12.30 -0.48
C ILE A 4 -0.38 12.15 -1.93
N ARG A 5 -1.24 13.08 -2.39
CA ARG A 5 -1.67 13.13 -3.79
C ARG A 5 -0.47 13.27 -4.71
N ASP A 6 0.44 14.20 -4.41
CA ASP A 6 1.61 14.48 -5.27
C ASP A 6 2.52 13.25 -5.43
N ILE A 7 2.72 12.49 -4.35
CA ILE A 7 3.45 11.21 -4.40
C ILE A 7 2.74 10.21 -5.32
N LEU A 8 1.43 10.01 -5.15
CA LEU A 8 0.67 9.06 -5.96
C LEU A 8 0.61 9.48 -7.43
N ASP A 9 0.38 10.77 -7.65
CA ASP A 9 0.26 11.44 -8.94
C ASP A 9 1.53 11.26 -9.79
N TYR A 10 2.71 11.35 -9.16
CA TYR A 10 3.97 10.98 -9.81
C TYR A 10 3.92 9.55 -10.38
N TYR A 11 3.52 8.56 -9.58
CA TYR A 11 3.47 7.16 -10.03
C TYR A 11 2.33 6.88 -11.03
N VAL A 12 1.21 7.58 -10.92
CA VAL A 12 0.09 7.58 -11.90
C VAL A 12 0.49 8.19 -13.24
N ARG A 13 1.56 8.99 -13.32
CA ARG A 13 2.08 9.47 -14.61
C ARG A 13 3.29 8.71 -15.14
N THR A 14 4.07 8.05 -14.30
CA THR A 14 5.43 7.63 -14.68
C THR A 14 5.72 6.14 -14.60
N SER A 15 4.86 5.32 -14.01
CA SER A 15 5.19 3.92 -13.72
C SER A 15 3.97 3.03 -13.65
N VAL A 16 4.08 1.72 -13.84
CA VAL A 16 2.93 0.80 -13.76
C VAL A 16 2.58 0.33 -12.35
N ILE A 17 3.24 0.84 -11.30
CA ILE A 17 3.10 0.31 -9.92
C ILE A 17 1.69 0.49 -9.33
N THR A 18 0.93 1.42 -9.91
CA THR A 18 -0.51 1.58 -9.72
C THR A 18 -1.19 1.37 -11.07
N LEU A 19 -2.43 0.90 -11.10
CA LEU A 19 -3.21 0.83 -12.35
C LEU A 19 -4.22 1.97 -12.46
N ALA A 20 -4.19 2.95 -11.56
CA ALA A 20 -4.94 4.18 -11.73
C ALA A 20 -4.47 4.92 -13.00
N LEU A 21 -5.43 5.31 -13.84
CA LEU A 21 -5.20 6.04 -15.09
C LEU A 21 -5.20 7.56 -14.87
N GLU A 22 -5.93 8.01 -13.85
CA GLU A 22 -6.05 9.41 -13.49
C GLU A 22 -5.69 9.59 -12.02
N SER A 23 -5.10 10.74 -11.71
CA SER A 23 -4.71 11.06 -10.35
C SER A 23 -5.97 11.38 -9.54
N PRO A 24 -6.12 10.81 -8.33
CA PRO A 24 -7.30 11.02 -7.53
C PRO A 24 -7.42 12.50 -7.15
N THR A 25 -8.67 12.94 -6.94
CA THR A 25 -8.94 14.23 -6.32
C THR A 25 -8.56 14.19 -4.84
N LEU A 26 -8.53 15.36 -4.18
CA LEU A 26 -8.32 15.40 -2.74
C LEU A 26 -9.49 14.77 -1.97
N ASP A 27 -10.70 14.88 -2.52
CA ASP A 27 -11.91 14.29 -1.94
C ASP A 27 -11.86 12.76 -2.02
N ASP A 28 -11.42 12.18 -3.14
CA ASP A 28 -11.24 10.72 -3.27
C ASP A 28 -10.25 10.18 -2.23
N LEU A 29 -9.16 10.90 -1.98
CA LEU A 29 -8.16 10.52 -0.97
C LEU A 29 -8.73 10.65 0.44
N LEU A 30 -9.54 11.68 0.70
CA LEU A 30 -10.17 11.89 1.99
C LEU A 30 -11.23 10.81 2.27
N GLU A 31 -12.04 10.46 1.28
CA GLU A 31 -13.01 9.38 1.35
C GLU A 31 -12.32 8.05 1.60
N LYS A 32 -11.26 7.74 0.85
CA LYS A 32 -10.46 6.54 1.04
C LYS A 32 -9.86 6.45 2.44
N TRP A 33 -9.23 7.54 2.91
CA TRP A 33 -8.70 7.62 4.26
C TRP A 33 -9.81 7.38 5.30
N THR A 34 -10.95 8.05 5.14
CA THR A 34 -12.11 7.92 6.03
C THR A 34 -12.62 6.48 6.08
N GLY A 35 -12.72 5.81 4.94
CA GLY A 35 -13.14 4.41 4.84
C GLY A 35 -12.17 3.43 5.51
N ILE A 36 -10.86 3.72 5.44
CA ILE A 36 -9.81 2.93 6.10
C ILE A 36 -9.89 3.09 7.62
N VAL A 37 -9.92 4.33 8.12
CA VAL A 37 -9.89 4.58 9.57
C VAL A 37 -11.17 4.13 10.26
N LYS A 38 -12.35 4.27 9.61
CA LYS A 38 -13.63 3.75 10.12
C LYS A 38 -13.64 2.23 10.26
N LYS A 39 -12.83 1.52 9.47
CA LYS A 39 -12.67 0.05 9.55
C LYS A 39 -11.62 -0.38 10.58
N GLY A 40 -11.04 0.57 11.32
CA GLY A 40 -9.99 0.28 12.30
C GLY A 40 -8.69 -0.19 11.66
N LEU A 41 -8.40 0.28 10.44
CA LEU A 41 -7.20 -0.10 9.70
C LEU A 41 -6.21 1.08 9.64
N PRO A 42 -4.88 0.80 9.65
CA PRO A 42 -3.88 1.84 9.73
C PRO A 42 -3.71 2.62 8.42
N TYR A 43 -3.43 3.91 8.59
CA TYR A 43 -2.86 4.79 7.58
C TYR A 43 -1.64 5.48 8.19
N VAL A 44 -0.44 5.16 7.68
CA VAL A 44 0.84 5.63 8.22
C VAL A 44 1.49 6.57 7.23
N VAL A 45 2.00 7.70 7.71
CA VAL A 45 2.72 8.70 6.91
C VAL A 45 4.12 8.83 7.47
N ALA A 46 5.12 8.77 6.58
CA ALA A 46 6.51 9.06 6.91
C ALA A 46 6.79 10.54 6.60
N VAL A 47 7.41 11.22 7.56
CA VAL A 47 7.84 12.62 7.43
C VAL A 47 9.34 12.74 7.69
N ASP A 48 9.99 13.71 7.06
CA ASP A 48 11.37 14.08 7.39
C ASP A 48 11.44 15.02 8.61
N ASP A 49 12.65 15.40 9.02
CA ASP A 49 12.89 16.31 10.15
C ASP A 49 12.24 17.69 9.96
N LYS A 50 11.95 18.08 8.72
CA LYS A 50 11.29 19.34 8.34
C LYS A 50 9.77 19.19 8.18
N GLN A 51 9.20 18.03 8.54
CA GLN A 51 7.79 17.70 8.41
C GLN A 51 7.27 17.58 6.97
N ASN A 52 8.15 17.38 5.99
CA ASN A 52 7.75 17.06 4.62
C ASN A 52 7.33 15.60 4.53
N VAL A 53 6.24 15.31 3.82
CA VAL A 53 5.79 13.93 3.59
C VAL A 53 6.71 13.26 2.58
N ILE A 54 7.40 12.20 3.01
CA ILE A 54 8.38 11.45 2.21
C ILE A 54 7.92 10.03 1.86
N GLY A 55 6.74 9.64 2.33
CA GLY A 55 6.10 8.38 1.97
C GLY A 55 4.85 8.14 2.80
N TYR A 56 4.04 7.17 2.38
CA TYR A 56 2.87 6.74 3.12
C TYR A 56 2.55 5.27 2.83
N ALA A 57 1.85 4.63 3.75
CA ALA A 57 1.33 3.28 3.59
C ALA A 57 -0.03 3.17 4.27
N TYR A 58 -0.88 2.29 3.76
CA TYR A 58 -2.16 1.99 4.38
C TYR A 58 -2.55 0.53 4.16
N ALA A 59 -3.43 0.02 5.01
CA ALA A 59 -4.09 -1.27 4.82
C ALA A 59 -5.57 -1.05 4.49
N GLY A 60 -6.02 -1.58 3.36
CA GLY A 60 -7.43 -1.61 2.95
C GLY A 60 -8.01 -3.02 3.08
N GLY A 61 -9.34 -3.15 3.21
CA GLY A 61 -9.97 -4.46 3.11
C GLY A 61 -9.79 -5.05 1.70
N PHE A 62 -9.44 -6.33 1.60
CA PHE A 62 -9.14 -6.96 0.30
C PHE A 62 -10.32 -6.95 -0.67
N ARG A 63 -11.54 -7.28 -0.19
CA ARG A 63 -12.78 -7.30 -0.98
C ARG A 63 -13.98 -6.96 -0.10
N ASP A 64 -15.03 -6.42 -0.71
CA ASP A 64 -16.25 -6.02 -0.01
C ASP A 64 -17.22 -7.18 0.24
N ARG A 65 -16.74 -8.22 0.91
CA ARG A 65 -17.57 -9.31 1.43
C ARG A 65 -17.11 -9.68 2.83
N GLN A 66 -18.06 -9.92 3.73
CA GLN A 66 -17.78 -10.22 5.15
C GLN A 66 -16.85 -11.44 5.35
N GLY A 67 -16.85 -12.40 4.42
CA GLY A 67 -15.92 -13.53 4.45
C GLY A 67 -14.44 -13.14 4.34
N TYR A 68 -14.14 -11.96 3.79
CA TYR A 68 -12.77 -11.43 3.68
C TYR A 68 -12.40 -10.46 4.82
N ARG A 69 -13.22 -10.35 5.89
CA ARG A 69 -13.01 -9.35 6.96
C ARG A 69 -11.67 -9.46 7.69
N HIS A 70 -11.03 -10.63 7.66
CA HIS A 70 -9.71 -10.87 8.26
C HIS A 70 -8.53 -10.67 7.29
N THR A 71 -8.80 -10.29 6.03
CA THR A 71 -7.78 -10.11 5.00
C THR A 71 -7.72 -8.66 4.58
N VAL A 72 -6.51 -8.09 4.65
CA VAL A 72 -6.22 -6.74 4.18
C VAL A 72 -5.21 -6.77 3.05
N GLU A 73 -5.29 -5.77 2.18
CA GLU A 73 -4.26 -5.46 1.20
C GLU A 73 -3.48 -4.23 1.67
N ILE A 74 -2.16 -4.32 1.67
CA ILE A 74 -1.27 -3.21 2.00
C ILE A 74 -0.81 -2.51 0.72
N SER A 75 -0.87 -1.17 0.73
CA SER A 75 -0.27 -0.34 -0.29
C SER A 75 0.74 0.61 0.34
N LEU A 76 1.84 0.89 -0.36
CA LEU A 76 2.93 1.72 0.12
C LEU A 76 3.56 2.49 -1.04
N PHE A 77 3.81 3.77 -0.82
CA PHE A 77 4.44 4.66 -1.79
C PHE A 77 5.49 5.52 -1.08
N CYS A 78 6.66 5.68 -1.69
CA CYS A 78 7.70 6.59 -1.23
C CYS A 78 7.73 7.81 -2.14
N HIS A 79 8.12 8.97 -1.64
CA HIS A 79 8.41 10.11 -2.53
C HIS A 79 9.55 9.72 -3.49
N ALA A 80 9.45 10.10 -4.76
CA ALA A 80 10.38 9.64 -5.82
C ALA A 80 11.86 9.89 -5.47
N GLU A 81 12.16 11.09 -4.93
CA GLU A 81 13.50 11.51 -4.48
C GLU A 81 13.95 10.91 -3.13
N HIS A 82 13.09 10.14 -2.49
CA HIS A 82 13.32 9.53 -1.18
C HIS A 82 13.29 7.98 -1.25
N THR A 83 13.26 7.43 -2.46
CA THR A 83 13.39 5.98 -2.68
C THR A 83 14.76 5.46 -2.22
N SER A 84 14.83 4.17 -1.84
CA SER A 84 16.06 3.49 -1.40
C SER A 84 16.74 4.04 -0.13
N LYS A 85 16.09 4.94 0.62
CA LYS A 85 16.57 5.49 1.91
C LYS A 85 16.03 4.75 3.15
N GLY A 86 15.54 3.52 3.00
CA GLY A 86 14.98 2.73 4.11
C GLY A 86 13.53 3.06 4.51
N ILE A 87 12.88 4.03 3.84
CA ILE A 87 11.51 4.47 4.16
C ILE A 87 10.49 3.34 3.93
N GLY A 88 10.59 2.63 2.80
CA GLY A 88 9.69 1.52 2.47
C GLY A 88 9.65 0.44 3.56
N PRO A 89 10.80 -0.12 3.99
CA PRO A 89 10.89 -1.02 5.13
C PRO A 89 10.20 -0.48 6.41
N LEU A 90 10.47 0.78 6.77
CA LEU A 90 9.92 1.38 7.99
C LEU A 90 8.39 1.49 7.96
N LEU A 91 7.84 1.96 6.83
CA LEU A 91 6.39 2.05 6.62
C LEU A 91 5.73 0.66 6.65
N LEU A 92 6.30 -0.34 5.97
CA LEU A 92 5.80 -1.71 5.96
C LEU A 92 5.78 -2.31 7.37
N GLN A 93 6.90 -2.20 8.08
CA GLN A 93 7.04 -2.74 9.44
C GLN A 93 6.09 -2.07 10.42
N LYS A 94 5.96 -0.74 10.37
CA LYS A 94 5.02 0.01 11.23
C LYS A 94 3.57 -0.39 10.94
N GLY A 95 3.19 -0.50 9.66
CA GLY A 95 1.85 -0.95 9.27
C GLY A 95 1.53 -2.36 9.78
N ILE A 96 2.45 -3.32 9.61
CA ILE A 96 2.29 -4.69 10.12
C ILE A 96 2.23 -4.72 11.65
N ALA A 97 3.05 -3.94 12.34
CA ALA A 97 3.03 -3.86 13.79
C ALA A 97 1.68 -3.37 14.32
N ILE A 98 1.10 -2.34 13.69
CA ILE A 98 -0.23 -1.83 14.02
C ILE A 98 -1.31 -2.89 13.76
N LEU A 99 -1.24 -3.60 12.64
CA LEU A 99 -2.21 -4.66 12.31
C LEU A 99 -2.16 -5.85 13.28
N ARG A 100 -0.96 -6.21 13.78
CA ARG A 100 -0.76 -7.32 14.71
C ARG A 100 -1.23 -6.97 16.12
N GLU A 101 -0.84 -5.80 16.62
CA GLU A 101 -1.07 -5.38 18.00
C GLU A 101 -1.67 -3.96 18.05
N PRO A 102 -2.90 -3.76 17.54
CA PRO A 102 -3.50 -2.44 17.41
C PRO A 102 -3.65 -1.69 18.75
N THR A 103 -3.78 -2.44 19.86
CA THR A 103 -3.86 -1.88 21.22
C THR A 103 -2.58 -1.16 21.66
N ASN A 104 -1.43 -1.50 21.08
CA ASN A 104 -0.15 -0.81 21.34
C ASN A 104 0.01 0.49 20.54
N TYR A 105 -0.93 0.78 19.63
CA TYR A 105 -0.89 1.92 18.72
C TYR A 105 -2.25 2.63 18.63
N PRO A 106 -2.85 3.05 19.77
CA PRO A 106 -4.18 3.67 19.78
C PRO A 106 -4.26 4.93 18.92
N GLU A 107 -3.16 5.66 18.72
CA GLU A 107 -3.08 6.85 17.88
C GLU A 107 -3.27 6.58 16.38
N TYR A 108 -3.12 5.33 15.95
CA TYR A 108 -3.34 4.90 14.56
C TYR A 108 -4.68 4.21 14.32
N ILE A 109 -5.49 4.00 15.37
CA ILE A 109 -6.73 3.22 15.32
C ILE A 109 -7.90 4.11 15.75
N ALA A 110 -8.64 4.65 14.77
CA ALA A 110 -9.82 5.46 15.06
C ALA A 110 -11.02 4.64 15.57
N THR A 111 -11.11 3.37 15.19
CA THR A 111 -12.20 2.47 15.57
C THR A 111 -11.60 1.10 15.90
N PRO A 112 -11.54 0.69 17.18
CA PRO A 112 -10.99 -0.61 17.55
C PRO A 112 -11.77 -1.75 16.87
N ARG A 113 -11.04 -2.76 16.41
CA ARG A 113 -11.63 -3.99 15.87
C ARG A 113 -11.91 -4.96 17.01
N SER A 114 -12.99 -5.74 16.88
CA SER A 114 -13.30 -6.81 17.84
C SER A 114 -12.26 -7.93 17.77
N GLU A 115 -12.24 -8.80 18.79
CA GLU A 115 -11.40 -10.01 18.78
C GLU A 115 -11.74 -10.94 17.60
N ASP A 116 -13.02 -11.04 17.23
CA ASP A 116 -13.45 -11.81 16.07
C ASP A 116 -12.87 -11.20 14.79
N ASP A 117 -12.88 -9.86 14.67
CA ASP A 117 -12.45 -9.14 13.47
C ASP A 117 -10.93 -8.95 13.33
N LYS A 118 -10.11 -9.69 14.08
CA LYS A 118 -8.65 -9.61 13.96
C LYS A 118 -8.19 -9.89 12.53
N ILE A 119 -7.18 -9.15 12.11
CA ILE A 119 -6.53 -9.36 10.82
C ILE A 119 -5.66 -10.61 10.92
N ARG A 120 -5.87 -11.53 9.98
CA ARG A 120 -5.15 -12.81 9.88
C ARG A 120 -4.19 -12.81 8.70
N MET A 121 -4.56 -12.12 7.62
CA MET A 121 -3.82 -12.14 6.36
C MET A 121 -3.54 -10.72 5.89
N VAL A 122 -2.29 -10.44 5.55
CA VAL A 122 -1.86 -9.22 4.87
C VAL A 122 -1.36 -9.60 3.49
N MET A 123 -2.01 -9.07 2.46
CA MET A 123 -1.64 -9.27 1.07
C MET A 123 -0.97 -8.00 0.54
N ALA A 124 -0.02 -8.16 -0.37
CA ALA A 124 0.53 -7.06 -1.13
C ALA A 124 0.33 -7.39 -2.60
N CYS A 125 -0.42 -6.57 -3.32
CA CYS A 125 -0.62 -6.77 -4.74
C CYS A 125 0.18 -5.74 -5.52
N MET A 126 0.96 -6.23 -6.49
CA MET A 126 1.88 -5.38 -7.25
C MET A 126 1.75 -5.64 -8.74
N SER A 127 1.70 -4.55 -9.49
CA SER A 127 1.85 -4.56 -10.93
C SER A 127 3.33 -4.49 -11.29
N ILE A 128 3.75 -5.35 -12.21
CA ILE A 128 5.13 -5.52 -12.64
C ILE A 128 5.25 -5.16 -14.11
N ASP A 129 6.23 -4.30 -14.40
CA ASP A 129 6.79 -4.14 -15.73
C ASP A 129 7.96 -5.12 -15.87
N ASP A 130 7.71 -6.24 -16.55
CA ASP A 130 8.71 -7.28 -16.77
C ASP A 130 9.83 -6.86 -17.74
N THR A 131 9.69 -5.71 -18.39
CA THR A 131 10.74 -5.09 -19.22
C THR A 131 11.67 -4.17 -18.42
N SER A 132 11.34 -3.88 -17.16
CA SER A 132 12.11 -2.98 -16.30
C SER A 132 13.26 -3.69 -15.56
N TRP A 133 14.04 -2.93 -14.78
CA TRP A 133 15.18 -3.46 -14.01
C TRP A 133 14.81 -4.70 -13.18
N ARG A 134 15.66 -5.74 -13.24
CA ARG A 134 15.42 -7.08 -12.65
C ARG A 134 14.08 -7.73 -13.08
N ASN A 135 13.66 -7.49 -14.32
CA ASN A 135 12.35 -7.93 -14.84
C ASN A 135 11.19 -7.41 -13.96
N GLY A 136 11.36 -6.23 -13.37
CA GLY A 136 10.41 -5.59 -12.44
C GLY A 136 10.21 -6.31 -11.10
N LEU A 137 10.99 -7.34 -10.79
CA LEU A 137 10.83 -8.16 -9.59
C LEU A 137 11.41 -7.51 -8.32
N GLY A 138 12.02 -6.33 -8.40
CA GLY A 138 12.62 -5.67 -7.24
C GLY A 138 11.64 -5.42 -6.09
N LEU A 139 10.38 -5.10 -6.39
CA LEU A 139 9.34 -4.93 -5.37
C LEU A 139 8.92 -6.28 -4.77
N ARG A 140 8.86 -7.35 -5.57
CA ARG A 140 8.61 -8.71 -5.08
C ARG A 140 9.72 -9.15 -4.12
N ASP A 141 10.98 -8.95 -4.50
CA ASP A 141 12.14 -9.28 -3.66
C ASP A 141 12.11 -8.48 -2.35
N PHE A 142 11.68 -7.21 -2.39
CA PHE A 142 11.46 -6.40 -1.20
C PHE A 142 10.44 -7.05 -0.26
N TYR A 143 9.26 -7.46 -0.74
CA TYR A 143 8.25 -8.10 0.10
C TYR A 143 8.73 -9.45 0.65
N VAL A 144 9.38 -10.28 -0.19
CA VAL A 144 9.94 -11.58 0.24
C VAL A 144 10.97 -11.40 1.35
N LYS A 145 11.85 -10.39 1.25
CA LYS A 145 12.81 -10.06 2.30
C LYS A 145 12.15 -9.67 3.62
N HIS A 146 10.90 -9.19 3.59
CA HIS A 146 10.13 -8.80 4.79
C HIS A 146 9.12 -9.88 5.22
N GLY A 147 9.30 -11.13 4.76
CA GLY A 147 8.54 -12.28 5.24
C GLY A 147 7.23 -12.56 4.49
N PHE A 148 7.02 -11.93 3.33
CA PHE A 148 5.92 -12.30 2.43
C PHE A 148 6.33 -13.50 1.57
N GLU A 149 5.33 -14.26 1.14
CA GLU A 149 5.47 -15.32 0.14
C GLU A 149 4.65 -14.94 -1.09
N GLN A 150 5.20 -15.16 -2.28
CA GLN A 150 4.45 -14.97 -3.52
C GLN A 150 3.51 -16.16 -3.72
N VAL A 151 2.21 -15.91 -3.74
CA VAL A 151 1.16 -16.93 -3.83
C VAL A 151 0.37 -16.88 -5.14
N ALA A 152 0.48 -15.81 -5.93
CA ALA A 152 -0.11 -15.77 -7.27
C ALA A 152 0.73 -14.99 -8.29
N HIS A 153 0.48 -15.31 -9.56
CA HIS A 153 1.05 -14.64 -10.72
C HIS A 153 -0.01 -14.60 -11.82
N LEU A 154 -0.61 -13.42 -12.02
CA LEU A 154 -1.63 -13.18 -13.02
C LEU A 154 -1.01 -12.43 -14.21
N LYS A 155 -0.99 -13.06 -15.39
CA LYS A 155 -0.42 -12.46 -16.60
C LYS A 155 -1.47 -11.67 -17.35
N SER A 156 -1.08 -10.49 -17.85
CA SER A 156 -1.90 -9.66 -18.74
C SER A 156 -3.28 -9.28 -18.17
N VAL A 157 -3.35 -8.98 -16.88
CA VAL A 157 -4.62 -8.61 -16.20
C VAL A 157 -4.83 -7.09 -16.06
N GLY A 158 -3.79 -6.29 -16.34
CA GLY A 158 -3.88 -4.84 -16.38
C GLY A 158 -3.30 -4.30 -17.69
N HIS A 159 -3.76 -3.13 -18.13
CA HIS A 159 -3.24 -2.47 -19.32
C HIS A 159 -2.95 -1.00 -19.03
N ARG A 160 -1.71 -0.57 -19.28
CA ARG A 160 -1.26 0.82 -19.06
C ARG A 160 -0.04 1.14 -19.94
N PHE A 161 0.08 2.40 -20.37
CA PHE A 161 1.14 2.86 -21.27
C PHE A 161 1.28 2.03 -22.56
N GLU A 162 0.15 1.55 -23.10
CA GLU A 162 0.11 0.67 -24.29
C GLU A 162 0.76 -0.72 -24.06
N ARG A 163 0.84 -1.17 -22.80
CA ARG A 163 1.44 -2.46 -22.42
C ARG A 163 0.52 -3.24 -21.49
N TRP A 164 0.55 -4.55 -21.61
CA TRP A 164 -0.08 -5.46 -20.67
C TRP A 164 0.84 -5.69 -19.47
N CYS A 165 0.31 -5.51 -18.26
CA CYS A 165 1.04 -5.62 -17.01
C CYS A 165 0.77 -6.98 -16.34
N VAL A 166 1.77 -7.47 -15.63
CA VAL A 166 1.69 -8.67 -14.78
C VAL A 166 1.33 -8.28 -13.36
N TYR A 167 0.50 -9.06 -12.68
CA TYR A 167 0.13 -8.85 -11.27
C TYR A 167 0.65 -9.99 -10.40
N LEU A 168 1.40 -9.66 -9.35
CA LEU A 168 1.82 -10.62 -8.32
C LEU A 168 1.11 -10.31 -7.01
N SER A 169 0.81 -11.38 -6.26
CA SER A 169 0.30 -11.32 -4.88
C SER A 169 1.11 -12.20 -3.96
#